data_AF-A0A957JB80-F1
#
_entry.id   AF-A0A957JB80-F1
#
_cell.length_a   1.000
_cell.length_b   1.000
_cell.length_c   1.000
_cell.angle_alpha   90.00
_cell.angle_beta   90.00
_cell.angle_gamma   90.00
#
_symmetry.space_group_name_H-M   'P 1'
#
loop_
_entity.id
_entity.type
_entity.pdbx_description
1 polymer ?
#
loop_
_entity_poly.entity_id
_entity_poly.type
_entity_poly.pdbx_seq_one_letter_code
_entity_poly.pdbx_strand_id
1 'polypeptide(L)'
;INFGIAFIVLVALLYVAGIGLTRFAIWVPFILLAQILFALGLTLFTSALHVHYRDVMMLLDVGILAWFFLTPVFYPFEWLTESGRTVLGFSVATIMRWVNPMASIIDGYRTVLWGTWEGSGPASMDPAYFLRTFVTALLTFVLGYIFFRRTQHTFGERL
;
A
#
# COMPACT_ATOMS: atom_id res chain seq x y z
N ILE A 1 -10.36 -11.98 6.99
CA ILE A 1 -11.02 -13.07 6.23
C ILE A 1 -10.84 -12.87 4.72
N ASN A 2 -11.35 -11.77 4.14
CA ASN A 2 -11.24 -11.49 2.70
C ASN A 2 -9.81 -11.57 2.14
N PHE A 3 -8.83 -10.99 2.85
CA PHE A 3 -7.42 -11.06 2.44
C PHE A 3 -6.89 -12.51 2.34
N GLY A 4 -7.23 -13.39 3.28
CA GLY A 4 -6.75 -14.76 3.29
C GLY A 4 -7.30 -15.58 2.11
N ILE A 5 -8.57 -15.37 1.77
CA ILE A 5 -9.20 -16.00 0.59
C ILE A 5 -8.52 -15.49 -0.69
N ALA A 6 -8.33 -14.17 -0.82
CA ALA A 6 -7.64 -13.57 -1.96
C ALA A 6 -6.20 -14.07 -2.09
N PHE A 7 -5.49 -14.26 -0.97
CA PHE A 7 -4.13 -14.79 -0.97
C PHE A 7 -4.07 -16.26 -1.45
N ILE A 8 -5.01 -17.10 -1.03
CA ILE A 8 -5.09 -18.49 -1.51
C ILE A 8 -5.32 -18.52 -3.03
N VAL A 9 -6.26 -17.70 -3.53
CA VAL A 9 -6.53 -17.58 -4.97
C VAL A 9 -5.29 -17.08 -5.72
N LEU A 10 -4.58 -16.09 -5.16
CA LEU A 10 -3.34 -15.56 -5.74
C LEU A 10 -2.26 -16.65 -5.84
N VAL A 11 -2.05 -17.44 -4.78
CA VAL A 11 -1.10 -18.55 -4.80
C VAL A 11 -1.48 -19.57 -5.88
N ALA A 12 -2.77 -19.94 -5.98
CA ALA A 12 -3.24 -20.85 -7.03
C ALA A 12 -2.95 -20.31 -8.44
N LEU A 13 -3.19 -19.01 -8.68
CA LEU A 13 -2.88 -18.36 -9.95
C LEU A 13 -1.38 -18.36 -10.26
N LEU A 14 -0.50 -18.14 -9.27
CA LEU A 14 0.94 -18.18 -9.47
C LEU A 14 1.44 -19.58 -9.89
N TYR A 15 0.83 -20.64 -9.36
CA TYR A 15 1.10 -22.01 -9.79
C TYR A 15 0.59 -22.29 -11.20
N VAL A 16 -0.62 -21.83 -11.55
CA VAL A 16 -1.17 -21.96 -12.91
C VAL A 16 -0.34 -21.18 -13.93
N ALA A 17 0.20 -20.02 -13.55
CA ALA A 17 1.06 -19.19 -14.40
C ALA A 17 2.49 -19.74 -14.58
N GLY A 18 2.84 -20.87 -13.94
CA GLY A 18 4.15 -21.51 -14.08
C GLY A 18 5.30 -20.81 -13.34
N ILE A 19 5.00 -19.75 -12.56
CA ILE A 19 6.00 -19.02 -11.75
C ILE A 19 6.26 -19.77 -10.44
N GLY A 20 5.20 -20.30 -9.83
CA GLY A 20 5.24 -20.94 -8.51
C GLY A 20 5.61 -19.98 -7.38
N LEU A 21 5.66 -20.49 -6.15
CA LEU A 21 6.10 -19.71 -4.99
C LEU A 21 7.63 -19.74 -4.90
N THR A 22 8.29 -18.64 -5.22
CA THR A 22 9.75 -18.53 -5.16
C THR A 22 10.26 -18.26 -3.74
N ARG A 23 11.57 -18.45 -3.51
CA ARG A 23 12.22 -18.18 -2.20
C ARG A 23 12.00 -16.75 -1.69
N PHE A 24 11.73 -15.82 -2.61
CA PHE A 24 11.47 -14.42 -2.27
C PHE A 24 10.11 -14.22 -1.58
N ALA A 25 9.18 -15.18 -1.68
CA ALA A 25 7.89 -15.11 -0.99
C ALA A 25 8.00 -14.98 0.54
N ILE A 26 9.18 -15.22 1.13
CA ILE A 26 9.46 -14.91 2.53
C ILE A 26 9.29 -13.42 2.87
N TRP A 27 9.39 -12.51 1.89
CA TRP A 27 9.16 -11.08 2.08
C TRP A 27 7.68 -10.70 2.18
N VAL A 28 6.77 -11.54 1.69
CA VAL A 28 5.31 -11.33 1.74
C VAL A 28 4.80 -11.01 3.16
N PRO A 29 5.11 -11.78 4.22
CA PRO A 29 4.65 -11.45 5.57
C PRO A 29 5.19 -10.11 6.09
N PHE A 30 6.40 -9.71 5.70
CA PHE A 30 6.98 -8.42 6.10
C PHE A 30 6.31 -7.24 5.38
N ILE A 31 6.01 -7.40 4.10
CA ILE A 31 5.23 -6.41 3.33
C ILE A 31 3.80 -6.32 3.88
N LEU A 32 3.21 -7.46 4.24
CA LEU A 32 1.89 -7.52 4.87
C LEU A 32 1.88 -6.80 6.21
N LEU A 33 2.93 -6.93 7.03
CA LEU A 33 3.06 -6.19 8.27
C LEU A 33 3.09 -4.68 8.03
N ALA A 34 3.85 -4.21 7.05
CA ALA A 34 3.88 -2.79 6.68
C ALA A 34 2.49 -2.30 6.23
N GLN A 35 1.79 -3.10 5.42
CA GLN A 35 0.43 -2.81 4.98
C GLN A 35 -0.56 -2.72 6.15
N ILE A 36 -0.47 -3.65 7.11
CA ILE A 36 -1.34 -3.64 8.30
C ILE A 36 -1.09 -2.39 9.12
N LEU A 37 0.17 -2.03 9.40
CA LEU A 37 0.50 -0.82 10.15
C LEU A 37 -0.05 0.44 9.47
N PHE A 38 0.15 0.56 8.16
CA PHE A 38 -0.37 1.68 7.39
C PHE A 38 -1.90 1.76 7.43
N ALA A 39 -2.59 0.63 7.20
CA ALA A 39 -4.05 0.56 7.22
C ALA A 39 -4.63 0.86 8.61
N LEU A 40 -3.97 0.39 9.68
CA LEU A 40 -4.35 0.72 11.05
C LEU A 40 -4.19 2.21 11.35
N GLY A 41 -3.08 2.82 10.93
CA GLY A 41 -2.85 4.26 11.09
C GLY A 41 -3.93 5.11 10.44
N LEU A 42 -4.25 4.79 9.18
CA LEU A 42 -5.35 5.45 8.46
C LEU A 42 -6.70 5.22 9.13
N THR A 43 -7.00 3.99 9.55
CA THR A 43 -8.28 3.64 10.17
C THR A 43 -8.47 4.34 11.52
N LEU A 44 -7.41 4.45 12.32
CA LEU A 44 -7.42 5.19 13.59
C LEU A 44 -7.69 6.68 13.34
N PHE A 45 -7.06 7.25 12.32
CA PHE A 45 -7.27 8.64 11.93
C PHE A 45 -8.71 8.88 11.46
N THR A 46 -9.19 8.07 10.51
CA THR A 46 -10.54 8.24 9.94
C THR A 46 -11.64 7.93 10.95
N SER A 47 -11.44 6.97 11.84
CA SER A 47 -12.37 6.68 12.95
C SER A 47 -12.52 7.88 13.87
N ALA A 48 -11.43 8.56 14.22
CA ALA A 48 -11.49 9.78 15.03
C ALA A 48 -12.24 10.91 14.34
N LEU A 49 -12.02 11.10 13.02
CA LEU A 49 -12.76 12.08 12.25
C LEU A 49 -14.25 11.75 12.13
N HIS A 50 -14.60 10.48 11.92
CA HIS A 50 -15.98 10.05 11.72
C HIS A 50 -16.88 10.38 12.93
N VAL A 51 -16.37 10.25 14.15
CA VAL A 51 -17.13 10.63 15.36
C VAL A 51 -17.42 12.14 15.41
N HIS A 52 -16.57 12.97 14.79
CA HIS A 52 -16.76 14.42 14.73
C HIS A 52 -17.61 14.85 13.54
N TYR A 53 -17.57 14.10 12.44
CA TYR A 53 -18.19 14.46 11.17
C TYR A 53 -18.83 13.21 10.53
N ARG A 54 -20.17 13.20 10.50
CA ARG A 54 -20.96 12.10 9.91
C ARG A 54 -20.73 11.93 8.40
N ASP A 55 -20.31 13.00 7.71
CA ASP A 55 -20.10 12.99 6.25
C ASP A 55 -18.75 12.38 5.83
N VAL A 56 -17.87 12.07 6.79
CA VAL A 56 -16.54 11.51 6.52
C VAL A 56 -16.64 10.14 5.85
N MET A 57 -17.66 9.33 6.17
CA MET A 57 -17.82 8.02 5.55
C MET A 57 -18.06 8.12 4.04
N MET A 58 -18.92 9.04 3.60
CA MET A 58 -19.18 9.25 2.17
C MET A 58 -17.97 9.85 1.44
N LEU A 59 -17.23 10.76 2.09
CA LEU A 59 -15.98 11.29 1.53
C LEU A 59 -14.88 10.22 1.43
N LEU A 60 -14.81 9.30 2.39
CA LEU A 60 -13.85 8.20 2.37
C LEU A 60 -14.14 7.21 1.25
N ASP A 61 -15.39 6.87 0.99
CA ASP A 61 -15.73 5.95 -0.11
C ASP A 61 -15.29 6.51 -1.47
N VAL A 62 -15.61 7.78 -1.74
CA VAL A 62 -15.16 8.47 -2.97
C VAL A 62 -13.64 8.64 -2.97
N GLY A 63 -13.05 8.96 -1.81
CA GLY A 63 -11.62 9.15 -1.66
C GLY A 63 -10.81 7.88 -1.91
N ILE A 64 -11.25 6.72 -1.40
CA ILE A 64 -10.62 5.41 -1.63
C ILE A 64 -10.72 5.04 -3.10
N LEU A 65 -11.87 5.29 -3.75
CA LEU A 65 -12.04 5.04 -5.18
C LEU A 65 -11.09 5.91 -6.02
N ALA A 66 -10.97 7.20 -5.70
CA ALA A 66 -9.99 8.08 -6.34
C ALA A 66 -8.54 7.62 -6.07
N TRP A 67 -8.24 7.23 -4.83
CA TRP A 67 -6.92 6.74 -4.44
C TRP A 67 -6.54 5.45 -5.17
N PHE A 68 -7.51 4.58 -5.42
CA PHE A 68 -7.33 3.34 -6.16
C PHE A 68 -6.88 3.57 -7.60
N PHE A 69 -7.46 4.55 -8.30
CA PHE A 69 -6.99 4.95 -9.64
C PHE A 69 -5.63 5.65 -9.61
N LEU A 70 -5.34 6.37 -8.53
CA LEU A 70 -4.03 7.01 -8.34
C LEU A 70 -2.93 5.99 -8.05
N THR A 71 -3.26 4.85 -7.43
CA THR A 71 -2.33 3.74 -7.24
C THR A 71 -2.22 2.89 -8.52
N PRO A 72 -1.00 2.51 -8.95
CA PRO A 72 -0.77 1.63 -10.09
C PRO A 72 -1.15 0.17 -9.78
N VAL A 73 -2.43 -0.08 -9.50
CA VAL A 73 -2.97 -1.44 -9.29
C VAL A 73 -3.24 -2.11 -10.63
N PHE A 74 -3.74 -1.38 -11.63
CA PHE A 74 -4.06 -1.92 -12.95
C PHE A 74 -2.97 -1.73 -13.99
N TYR A 75 -2.12 -0.71 -13.85
CA TYR A 75 -1.06 -0.42 -14.81
C TYR A 75 0.31 -0.85 -14.27
N PRO A 76 1.18 -1.42 -15.12
CA PRO A 76 2.59 -1.61 -14.79
C PRO A 76 3.29 -0.26 -14.67
N PHE A 77 4.28 -0.14 -13.78
CA PHE A 77 5.10 1.08 -13.65
C PHE A 77 5.95 1.30 -14.92
N GLU A 78 6.21 0.25 -15.68
CA GLU A 78 6.98 0.30 -16.93
C GLU A 78 6.28 1.18 -17.99
N TRP A 79 4.94 1.14 -18.10
CA TRP A 79 4.20 2.00 -19.03
C TRP A 79 4.39 3.50 -18.73
N LEU A 80 4.57 3.84 -17.46
CA LEU A 80 4.81 5.21 -17.02
C LEU A 80 6.26 5.66 -17.28
N THR A 81 7.19 4.69 -17.31
CA THR A 81 8.61 4.91 -17.57
C THR A 81 8.87 5.04 -19.08
N GLU A 82 8.25 4.19 -19.91
CA GLU A 82 8.33 4.25 -21.37
C GLU A 82 7.67 5.50 -21.96
N SER A 83 6.66 6.07 -21.28
CA SER A 83 5.96 7.27 -21.75
C SER A 83 6.85 8.53 -21.78
N GLY A 84 8.08 8.49 -21.24
CA GLY A 84 9.00 9.64 -21.19
C GLY A 84 8.45 10.84 -20.41
N ARG A 85 7.33 10.66 -19.69
CA ARG A 85 6.66 11.72 -18.93
C ARG A 85 7.51 12.00 -17.69
N THR A 86 8.36 12.99 -17.87
CA THR A 86 9.26 13.50 -16.84
C THR A 86 8.61 14.77 -16.31
N VAL A 87 8.22 14.77 -15.03
CA VAL A 87 7.74 15.98 -14.37
C VAL A 87 8.82 16.37 -13.37
N LEU A 88 9.37 17.57 -13.48
CA LEU A 88 10.42 18.09 -12.60
C LEU A 88 11.72 17.25 -12.57
N GLY A 89 12.11 16.62 -13.67
CA GLY A 89 13.38 15.86 -13.78
C GLY A 89 13.38 14.48 -13.12
N PHE A 90 12.26 14.05 -12.53
CA PHE A 90 12.07 12.70 -12.00
C PHE A 90 10.98 11.98 -12.81
N SER A 91 11.13 10.67 -13.01
CA SER A 91 10.08 9.86 -13.64
C SER A 91 8.81 9.93 -12.80
N VAL A 92 7.64 10.09 -13.43
CA VAL A 92 6.35 10.13 -12.70
C VAL A 92 6.16 8.88 -11.83
N ALA A 93 6.73 7.75 -12.25
CA ALA A 93 6.81 6.52 -11.46
C ALA A 93 7.52 6.72 -10.12
N THR A 94 8.64 7.45 -10.08
CA THR A 94 9.39 7.73 -8.84
C THR A 94 8.61 8.66 -7.91
N ILE A 95 7.97 9.69 -8.45
CA ILE A 95 7.16 10.64 -7.67
C ILE A 95 5.95 9.91 -7.07
N MET A 96 5.24 9.10 -7.85
CA MET A 96 4.14 8.27 -7.34
C MET A 96 4.61 7.30 -6.26
N ARG A 97 5.79 6.70 -6.44
CA ARG A 97 6.36 5.75 -5.47
C ARG A 97 6.77 6.43 -4.16
N TRP A 98 7.24 7.67 -4.20
CA TRP A 98 7.64 8.42 -3.00
C TRP A 98 6.46 9.05 -2.26
N VAL A 99 5.45 9.52 -2.99
CA VAL A 99 4.32 10.24 -2.40
C VAL A 99 3.25 9.28 -1.88
N ASN A 100 3.08 8.10 -2.50
CA ASN A 100 2.02 7.17 -2.14
C ASN A 100 2.59 5.88 -1.51
N PRO A 101 2.51 5.71 -0.17
CA PRO A 101 2.98 4.51 0.51
C PRO A 101 2.31 3.22 0.01
N MET A 102 1.05 3.29 -0.43
CA MET A 102 0.36 2.13 -1.01
C MET A 102 0.96 1.70 -2.34
N ALA A 103 1.38 2.65 -3.18
CA ALA A 103 2.06 2.34 -4.42
C ALA A 103 3.37 1.58 -4.15
N SER A 104 4.10 1.97 -3.09
CA SER A 104 5.32 1.28 -2.71
C SER A 104 5.10 -0.15 -2.22
N ILE A 105 4.03 -0.37 -1.42
CA ILE A 105 3.65 -1.70 -0.91
C ILE A 105 3.25 -2.62 -2.06
N ILE A 106 2.44 -2.12 -3.02
CA ILE A 106 1.99 -2.89 -4.18
C ILE A 106 3.18 -3.31 -5.05
N ASP A 107 4.10 -2.38 -5.32
CA ASP A 107 5.33 -2.66 -6.07
C ASP A 107 6.11 -3.81 -5.41
N GLY A 108 6.26 -3.77 -4.08
CA GLY A 108 6.91 -4.83 -3.32
C GLY A 108 6.28 -6.20 -3.49
N TYR A 109 4.93 -6.29 -3.47
CA TYR A 109 4.25 -7.56 -3.74
C TYR A 109 4.50 -8.06 -5.16
N ARG A 110 4.55 -7.16 -6.16
CA ARG A 110 4.83 -7.54 -7.55
C ARG A 110 6.25 -8.08 -7.72
N THR A 111 7.24 -7.35 -7.24
CA THR A 111 8.67 -7.73 -7.32
C THR A 111 8.92 -9.11 -6.70
N VAL A 112 8.30 -9.37 -5.55
CA VAL A 112 8.52 -10.60 -4.78
C VAL A 112 7.80 -11.81 -5.37
N LEU A 113 6.60 -11.63 -5.94
CA LEU A 113 5.76 -12.74 -6.36
C LEU A 113 5.97 -13.13 -7.83
N TRP A 114 6.04 -12.16 -8.74
CA TRP A 114 6.07 -12.44 -10.19
C TRP A 114 7.12 -11.62 -10.96
N GLY A 115 7.79 -10.66 -10.32
CA GLY A 115 8.85 -9.86 -10.94
C GLY A 115 8.33 -8.65 -11.73
N THR A 116 9.26 -7.83 -12.23
CA THR A 116 8.96 -6.71 -13.15
C THR A 116 8.86 -7.20 -14.60
N TRP A 117 8.15 -6.45 -15.45
CA TRP A 117 7.90 -6.77 -16.86
C TRP A 117 9.19 -6.82 -17.70
N GLU A 118 10.23 -6.07 -17.32
CA GLU A 118 11.45 -5.88 -18.11
C GLU A 118 12.60 -6.87 -17.85
N GLY A 119 12.55 -7.70 -16.81
CA GLY A 119 13.54 -8.78 -16.71
C GLY A 119 13.79 -9.37 -15.33
N SER A 120 14.03 -10.67 -15.35
CA SER A 120 14.57 -11.53 -14.28
C SER A 120 13.62 -12.03 -13.19
N GLY A 121 12.36 -12.30 -13.51
CA GLY A 121 11.46 -13.08 -12.63
C GLY A 121 11.36 -12.52 -11.20
N PRO A 122 10.94 -13.34 -10.22
CA PRO A 122 10.90 -12.90 -8.83
C PRO A 122 12.29 -12.52 -8.33
N ALA A 123 12.43 -11.29 -7.83
CA ALA A 123 13.70 -10.74 -7.37
C ALA A 123 13.66 -10.41 -5.88
N SER A 124 14.83 -10.38 -5.24
CA SER A 124 14.92 -9.88 -3.87
C SER A 124 14.55 -8.40 -3.81
N MET A 125 13.68 -8.05 -2.88
CA MET A 125 13.37 -6.68 -2.54
C MET A 125 14.64 -5.95 -2.09
N ASP A 126 14.90 -4.75 -2.62
CA ASP A 126 15.98 -3.89 -2.11
C ASP A 126 15.69 -3.55 -0.64
N PRO A 127 16.59 -3.91 0.31
CA PRO A 127 16.39 -3.62 1.72
C PRO A 127 16.21 -2.13 2.02
N ALA A 128 16.86 -1.24 1.27
CA ALA A 128 16.74 0.20 1.46
C ALA A 128 15.34 0.71 1.06
N TYR A 129 14.77 0.12 0.00
CA TYR A 129 13.42 0.42 -0.44
C TYR A 129 12.38 -0.05 0.57
N PHE A 130 12.48 -1.31 1.00
CA PHE A 130 11.59 -1.87 2.03
C PHE A 130 11.64 -1.06 3.33
N LEU A 131 12.85 -0.70 3.78
CA LEU A 131 13.02 0.09 5.00
C LEU A 131 12.29 1.42 4.91
N ARG A 132 12.38 2.12 3.77
CA ARG A 132 11.65 3.39 3.57
C ARG A 132 10.14 3.19 3.66
N THR A 133 9.59 2.20 2.96
CA THR A 133 8.15 1.88 3.00
C THR A 133 7.70 1.48 4.39
N PHE A 134 8.51 0.72 5.12
CA PHE A 134 8.22 0.32 6.49
C PHE A 134 8.23 1.52 7.44
N VAL A 135 9.22 2.41 7.32
CA VAL A 135 9.30 3.64 8.12
C VAL A 135 8.12 4.55 7.84
N THR A 136 7.71 4.76 6.58
CA THR A 136 6.54 5.58 6.28
C THR A 136 5.26 4.97 6.83
N ALA A 137 5.06 3.66 6.68
CA ALA A 137 3.92 2.95 7.29
C ALA A 137 3.89 3.09 8.81
N LEU A 138 5.04 2.94 9.47
CA LEU A 138 5.17 3.09 10.91
C LEU A 138 4.89 4.53 11.35
N LEU A 139 5.39 5.54 10.63
CA LEU A 139 5.11 6.94 10.91
C LEU A 139 3.61 7.25 10.78
N THR A 140 2.94 6.77 9.72
CA THR A 140 1.49 6.91 9.56
C THR A 140 0.73 6.26 10.72
N PHE A 141 1.16 5.07 11.15
CA PHE A 141 0.58 4.40 12.32
C PHE A 141 0.73 5.22 13.59
N VAL A 142 1.94 5.69 13.90
CA VAL A 142 2.23 6.48 15.10
C VAL A 142 1.44 7.79 15.10
N LEU A 143 1.41 8.51 13.96
CA LEU A 143 0.64 9.75 13.83
C LEU A 143 -0.86 9.51 13.99
N GLY A 144 -1.41 8.48 13.34
CA GLY A 144 -2.81 8.08 13.48
C GLY A 144 -3.16 7.71 14.92
N TYR A 145 -2.28 6.97 15.60
CA TYR A 145 -2.44 6.59 17.01
C TYR A 145 -2.40 7.80 17.96
N ILE A 146 -1.45 8.71 17.78
CA ILE A 146 -1.35 9.94 18.59
C ILE A 146 -2.60 10.81 18.39
N PHE A 147 -3.02 10.97 17.14
CA PHE A 147 -4.23 11.74 16.82
C PHE A 147 -5.47 11.13 17.48
N PHE A 148 -5.66 9.82 17.30
CA PHE A 148 -6.76 9.09 17.94
C PHE A 148 -6.73 9.29 19.46
N ARG A 149 -5.58 9.09 20.11
CA ARG A 149 -5.43 9.28 21.56
C ARG A 149 -5.78 10.68 22.05
N ARG A 150 -5.47 11.72 21.28
CA ARG A 150 -5.87 13.09 21.64
C ARG A 150 -7.37 13.29 21.52
N THR A 151 -7.98 12.76 20.47
CA THR A 151 -9.40 12.90 20.19
C THR A 151 -10.28 11.99 21.06
N GLN A 152 -9.70 10.93 21.65
CA GLN A 152 -10.38 9.98 22.54
C GLN A 152 -11.13 10.64 23.70
N HIS A 153 -10.60 11.72 24.27
CA HIS A 153 -11.22 12.41 25.41
C HIS A 153 -12.57 13.07 25.04
N THR A 154 -12.76 13.47 23.78
CA THR A 154 -13.97 14.15 23.31
C THR A 154 -15.09 13.18 22.91
N PHE A 155 -14.79 11.87 22.78
CA PHE A 155 -15.80 10.88 22.39
C PHE A 155 -16.90 10.68 23.44
N GLY A 156 -16.57 10.82 24.73
CA GLY A 156 -17.55 10.67 25.81
C GLY A 156 -18.64 11.75 25.84
N GLU A 157 -18.44 12.87 25.16
CA GLU A 157 -19.38 14.00 25.12
C GLU A 157 -20.27 14.00 23.86
N ARG A 158 -19.93 13.20 22.83
CA ARG A 158 -20.55 13.26 21.49
C ARG A 158 -21.18 11.95 21.00
N LEU A 159 -21.16 10.90 21.81
CA LEU A 159 -21.90 9.64 21.61
C LEU A 159 -23.34 9.78 22.11
#